data_AF-A0A259FT57-F1
#
_entry.id   AF-A0A259FT57-F1
#
_cell.length_a   1.000
_cell.length_b   1.000
_cell.length_c   1.000
_cell.angle_alpha   90.00
_cell.angle_beta   90.00
_cell.angle_gamma   90.00
#
_symmetry.space_group_name_H-M   'P 1'
#
loop_
_entity.id
_entity.type
_entity.pdbx_description
1 polymer ?
#
loop_
_entity_poly.entity_id
_entity_poly.type
_entity_poly.pdbx_seq_one_letter_code
_entity_poly.pdbx_strand_id
1 'polypeptide(L)'
;MKSILILLVSPILVIQYSGIALANESYFDKKEREVVCAEPLPKFTLGEKSNPSKAQVQELCKCIWSSLPDGGWERDAATKARNNQKPNSRLGEFIPKFGEALKKCGGYQL
;
A
#
# COMPACT_ATOMS: atom_id res chain seq x y z
N MET A 1 36.94 48.27 9.62
CA MET A 1 35.91 47.96 8.60
C MET A 1 36.04 46.46 8.32
N LYS A 2 35.37 45.59 9.10
CA LYS A 2 34.04 44.97 8.84
C LYS A 2 33.95 44.28 7.47
N SER A 3 33.91 42.95 7.49
CA SER A 3 33.00 42.04 6.76
C SER A 3 33.63 40.63 6.74
N ILE A 4 33.35 39.79 7.74
CA ILE A 4 32.22 38.86 7.85
C ILE A 4 32.36 37.67 6.88
N LEU A 5 32.90 36.61 7.45
CA LEU A 5 32.89 35.23 7.00
C LEU A 5 31.43 34.73 7.02
N ILE A 6 30.83 34.46 5.85
CA ILE A 6 29.54 33.76 5.78
C ILE A 6 29.83 32.31 5.40
N LEU A 7 29.90 31.47 6.44
CA LEU A 7 29.74 30.02 6.31
C LEU A 7 28.31 29.77 5.81
N LEU A 8 28.16 29.42 4.53
CA LEU A 8 26.90 28.89 4.01
C LEU A 8 26.73 27.48 4.54
N VAL A 9 26.19 27.39 5.76
CA VAL A 9 25.58 26.19 6.29
C VAL A 9 24.40 25.88 5.37
N SER A 10 24.61 24.98 4.41
CA SER A 10 23.50 24.48 3.59
C SER A 10 22.43 23.94 4.54
N PRO A 11 21.19 24.45 4.47
CA PRO A 11 20.11 23.88 5.25
C PRO A 11 19.92 22.46 4.74
N ILE A 12 20.35 21.54 5.59
CA ILE A 12 20.09 20.11 5.55
C ILE A 12 18.63 19.95 5.12
N LEU A 13 18.43 19.48 3.88
CA LEU A 13 17.14 18.96 3.46
C LEU A 13 16.95 17.69 4.27
N VAL A 14 16.37 17.84 5.47
CA VAL A 14 15.87 16.74 6.27
C VAL A 14 14.71 16.16 5.48
N ILE A 15 15.02 15.28 4.52
CA ILE A 15 14.02 14.41 3.93
C ILE A 15 13.57 13.52 5.08
N GLN A 16 12.50 13.93 5.76
CA GLN A 16 11.79 13.08 6.69
C GLN A 16 11.19 11.96 5.85
N TYR A 17 11.97 10.91 5.61
CA TYR A 17 11.49 9.63 5.14
C TYR A 17 10.60 9.07 6.25
N SER A 18 9.34 9.52 6.28
CA SER A 18 8.28 8.79 6.97
C SER A 18 8.32 7.38 6.39
N GLY A 19 8.83 6.42 7.15
CA GLY A 19 9.06 5.06 6.69
C GLY A 19 7.76 4.47 6.15
N ILE A 20 7.63 4.42 4.83
CA ILE A 20 6.59 3.67 4.16
C ILE A 20 7.00 2.21 4.36
N ALA A 21 6.21 1.43 5.11
CA ALA A 21 6.46 0.01 5.29
C ALA A 21 6.10 -0.74 3.99
N LEU A 22 6.92 -0.59 2.95
CA LEU A 22 6.80 -1.35 1.73
C LEU A 22 7.37 -2.75 1.98
N ALA A 23 6.55 -3.77 1.75
CA ALA A 23 7.04 -5.14 1.69
C ALA A 23 7.84 -5.24 0.40
N ASN A 24 8.99 -5.90 0.46
CA ASN A 24 9.83 -6.07 -0.72
C ASN A 24 9.23 -7.10 -1.71
N GLU A 25 8.28 -7.93 -1.26
CA GLU A 25 7.61 -8.92 -2.09
C GLU A 25 6.16 -9.17 -1.67
N SER A 26 5.34 -9.63 -2.62
CA SER A 26 3.97 -10.08 -2.36
C SER A 26 3.94 -11.57 -2.02
N TYR A 27 3.21 -11.95 -0.96
CA TYR A 27 3.08 -13.32 -0.47
C TYR A 27 1.75 -13.58 0.24
N PHE A 28 1.40 -14.86 0.40
CA PHE A 28 0.27 -15.32 1.21
C PHE A 28 0.78 -15.92 2.51
N ASP A 29 0.46 -15.27 3.63
CA ASP A 29 0.68 -15.80 4.97
C ASP A 29 -0.36 -16.88 5.24
N LYS A 30 0.05 -18.15 5.22
CA LYS A 30 -0.87 -19.27 5.44
C LYS A 30 -1.40 -19.36 6.87
N LYS A 31 -0.65 -18.84 7.85
CA LYS A 31 -1.01 -18.92 9.26
C LYS A 31 -2.13 -17.93 9.57
N GLU A 32 -1.95 -16.68 9.15
CA GLU A 32 -2.92 -15.61 9.36
C GLU A 32 -3.96 -15.52 8.23
N ARG A 33 -3.73 -16.28 7.14
CA ARG A 33 -4.54 -16.29 5.91
C ARG A 33 -4.65 -14.92 5.25
N GLU A 34 -3.58 -14.14 5.38
CA GLU A 34 -3.45 -12.78 4.86
C GLU A 34 -2.64 -12.76 3.57
N VAL A 35 -3.05 -11.93 2.63
CA VAL A 35 -2.23 -11.48 1.52
C VAL A 35 -1.48 -10.23 1.94
N VAL A 36 -0.17 -10.25 1.75
CA VAL A 36 0.71 -9.09 1.85
C VAL A 36 1.20 -8.76 0.45
N CYS A 37 1.02 -7.52 0.03
CA CYS A 37 1.46 -7.06 -1.28
C CYS A 37 2.76 -6.26 -1.20
N ALA A 38 3.57 -6.27 -2.26
CA ALA A 38 4.68 -5.34 -2.43
C ALA A 38 4.18 -3.91 -2.66
N GLU A 39 3.13 -3.77 -3.47
CA GLU A 39 2.36 -2.54 -3.67
C GLU A 39 1.74 -2.09 -2.36
N PRO A 40 1.56 -0.77 -2.10
CA PRO A 40 1.12 -0.24 -0.80
C PRO A 40 -0.39 -0.44 -0.53
N LEU A 41 -0.86 -1.66 -0.71
CA LEU A 41 -2.19 -2.14 -0.36
C LEU A 41 -2.24 -2.54 1.12
N PRO A 42 -3.41 -2.39 1.79
CA PRO A 42 -3.61 -2.97 3.10
C PRO A 42 -3.49 -4.49 3.02
N LYS A 43 -3.21 -5.14 4.14
CA LYS A 43 -3.37 -6.59 4.24
C LYS A 43 -4.85 -6.95 4.11
N PHE A 44 -5.14 -8.07 3.48
CA PHE A 44 -6.50 -8.58 3.33
C PHE A 44 -6.50 -10.10 3.29
N THR A 45 -7.62 -10.72 3.60
CA THR A 45 -7.75 -12.18 3.59
C THR A 45 -8.37 -12.67 2.29
N LEU A 46 -8.12 -13.94 1.97
CA LEU A 46 -8.79 -14.67 0.88
C LEU A 46 -9.85 -15.64 1.45
N GLY A 47 -10.51 -16.38 0.56
CA GLY A 47 -11.49 -17.40 0.92
C GLY A 47 -10.91 -18.52 1.82
N GLU A 48 -11.80 -19.25 2.50
CA GLU A 48 -11.43 -20.30 3.47
C GLU A 48 -10.54 -21.40 2.93
N LYS A 49 -10.71 -21.71 1.65
CA LYS A 49 -10.01 -22.79 0.96
C LYS A 49 -8.88 -22.28 0.06
N SER A 50 -8.61 -20.98 0.08
CA SER A 50 -7.60 -20.35 -0.76
C SER A 50 -6.19 -20.83 -0.41
N ASN A 51 -5.42 -21.20 -1.42
CA ASN A 51 -4.01 -21.59 -1.29
C ASN A 51 -3.24 -21.15 -2.54
N PRO A 52 -3.13 -19.83 -2.77
CA PRO A 52 -2.52 -19.31 -3.98
C PRO A 52 -1.02 -19.57 -4.00
N SER A 53 -0.49 -19.76 -5.20
CA SER A 53 0.94 -19.69 -5.46
C SER A 53 1.45 -18.24 -5.32
N LYS A 54 2.77 -18.08 -5.13
CA LYS A 54 3.42 -16.76 -5.10
C LYS A 54 3.11 -15.93 -6.36
N ALA A 55 3.09 -16.56 -7.53
CA ALA A 55 2.79 -15.90 -8.80
C ALA A 55 1.35 -15.36 -8.82
N GLN A 56 0.38 -16.15 -8.37
CA GLN A 56 -1.02 -15.71 -8.26
C GLN A 56 -1.18 -14.53 -7.29
N VAL A 57 -0.47 -14.54 -6.15
CA VAL A 57 -0.49 -13.40 -5.21
C VAL A 57 0.09 -12.14 -5.85
N GLN A 58 1.22 -12.26 -6.55
CA GLN A 58 1.84 -11.12 -7.23
C GLN A 58 0.92 -10.54 -8.31
N GLU A 59 0.27 -11.39 -9.11
CA GLU A 59 -0.68 -10.96 -10.13
C GLU A 59 -1.91 -10.28 -9.52
N LEU A 60 -2.46 -10.86 -8.45
CA LEU A 60 -3.59 -10.27 -7.70
C LEU A 60 -3.26 -8.87 -7.19
N CYS A 61 -2.13 -8.72 -6.49
CA CYS A 61 -1.71 -7.43 -5.92
C CYS A 61 -1.50 -6.36 -7.00
N LYS A 62 -0.82 -6.71 -8.11
CA LYS A 62 -0.63 -5.81 -9.25
C LYS A 62 -1.96 -5.38 -9.88
N CYS A 63 -2.89 -6.32 -10.06
CA CYS A 63 -4.20 -6.03 -10.62
C CYS A 63 -5.01 -5.08 -9.73
N ILE A 64 -5.05 -5.34 -8.42
CA ILE A 64 -5.78 -4.49 -7.46
C ILE A 64 -5.20 -3.08 -7.49
N TRP A 65 -3.87 -2.96 -7.38
CA TRP A 65 -3.19 -1.66 -7.38
C TRP A 65 -3.44 -0.87 -8.67
N SER A 66 -3.36 -1.55 -9.83
CA SER A 66 -3.63 -0.94 -11.14
C SER A 66 -5.10 -0.56 -11.33
N SER A 67 -6.02 -1.19 -10.60
CA SER A 67 -7.43 -0.83 -10.62
C SER A 67 -7.75 0.44 -9.81
N LEU A 68 -6.83 0.87 -8.92
CA LEU A 68 -6.94 2.14 -8.21
C LEU A 68 -6.36 3.27 -9.08
N PRO A 69 -7.09 4.37 -9.33
CA PRO A 69 -6.62 5.45 -10.19
C PRO A 69 -5.26 6.02 -9.75
N ASP A 70 -4.35 6.24 -10.70
CA ASP A 70 -3.09 6.96 -10.46
C ASP A 70 -3.39 8.38 -9.97
N GLY A 71 -2.74 8.81 -8.89
CA GLY A 71 -3.04 10.10 -8.24
C GLY A 71 -4.41 10.17 -7.57
N GLY A 72 -5.19 9.09 -7.59
CA GLY A 72 -6.47 8.99 -6.91
C GLY A 72 -6.31 8.92 -5.39
N TRP A 73 -7.32 9.41 -4.67
CA TRP A 73 -7.34 9.38 -3.21
C TRP A 73 -7.41 7.94 -2.67
N GLU A 74 -7.85 6.97 -3.49
CA GLU A 74 -7.89 5.55 -3.15
C GLU A 74 -6.50 4.97 -2.88
N ARG A 75 -5.47 5.42 -3.62
CA ARG A 75 -4.09 4.97 -3.42
C ARG A 75 -3.48 5.52 -2.12
N ASP A 76 -3.81 6.76 -1.78
CA ASP A 76 -3.48 7.35 -0.47
C ASP A 76 -4.18 6.60 0.67
N ALA A 77 -5.48 6.30 0.50
CA ALA A 77 -6.25 5.54 1.48
C ALA A 77 -5.68 4.13 1.69
N ALA A 78 -5.33 3.41 0.61
CA ALA A 78 -4.69 2.10 0.68
C ALA A 78 -3.34 2.16 1.41
N THR A 79 -2.50 3.16 1.09
CA THR A 79 -1.19 3.36 1.73
C THR A 79 -1.34 3.66 3.22
N LYS A 80 -2.30 4.49 3.61
CA LYS A 80 -2.61 4.78 5.02
C LYS A 80 -3.09 3.53 5.76
N ALA A 81 -4.05 2.80 5.18
CA ALA A 81 -4.58 1.58 5.76
C ALA A 81 -3.48 0.53 5.97
N ARG A 82 -2.56 0.38 5.01
CA ARG A 82 -1.37 -0.47 5.14
C ARG A 82 -0.51 -0.13 6.36
N ASN A 83 -0.35 1.15 6.65
CA ASN A 83 0.45 1.64 7.77
C ASN A 83 -0.34 1.70 9.09
N ASN A 84 -1.51 1.05 9.17
CA ASN A 84 -2.44 1.13 10.30
C ASN A 84 -2.85 2.57 10.65
N GLN A 85 -2.76 3.48 9.68
CA GLN A 85 -3.25 4.85 9.82
C GLN A 85 -4.69 4.90 9.36
N LYS A 86 -5.51 5.69 10.07
CA LYS A 86 -6.89 5.92 9.66
C LYS A 86 -6.87 6.60 8.27
N PRO A 87 -7.48 6.00 7.24
CA PRO A 87 -7.72 6.71 5.99
C PRO A 87 -8.54 7.97 6.30
N ASN A 88 -8.54 8.94 5.39
CA ASN A 88 -9.32 10.16 5.54
C ASN A 88 -10.84 9.86 5.79
N SER A 89 -11.66 10.91 5.87
CA SER A 89 -13.11 10.78 6.08
C SER A 89 -13.87 9.87 5.09
N ARG A 90 -13.20 9.34 4.05
CA ARG A 90 -13.75 8.46 3.02
C ARG A 90 -13.43 6.97 3.20
N LEU A 91 -13.02 6.54 4.40
CA LEU A 91 -12.83 5.09 4.67
C LEU A 91 -14.06 4.26 4.26
N GLY A 92 -15.27 4.78 4.51
CA GLY A 92 -16.53 4.11 4.12
C GLY A 92 -16.71 3.95 2.60
N GLU A 93 -16.11 4.82 1.79
CA GLU A 93 -16.09 4.71 0.32
C GLU A 93 -14.94 3.84 -0.17
N PHE A 94 -13.83 3.80 0.57
CA PHE A 94 -12.65 3.02 0.19
C PHE A 94 -12.91 1.52 0.24
N ILE A 95 -13.55 1.05 1.32
CA ILE A 95 -13.84 -0.38 1.53
C ILE A 95 -14.59 -1.02 0.35
N PRO A 96 -15.74 -0.48 -0.11
CA PRO A 96 -16.46 -1.08 -1.24
C PRO A 96 -15.66 -1.03 -2.54
N LYS A 97 -14.94 0.07 -2.83
CA LYS A 97 -14.07 0.18 -4.01
C LYS A 97 -12.95 -0.85 -4.00
N PHE A 98 -12.31 -1.05 -2.84
CA PHE A 98 -11.27 -2.06 -2.67
C PHE A 98 -11.84 -3.47 -2.83
N GLY A 99 -13.02 -3.74 -2.27
CA GLY A 99 -13.72 -5.02 -2.43
C GLY A 99 -14.10 -5.31 -3.89
N GLU A 100 -14.55 -4.30 -4.65
CA GLU A 100 -14.81 -4.41 -6.08
C GLU A 100 -13.54 -4.71 -6.88
N ALA A 101 -12.43 -4.03 -6.57
CA ALA A 101 -11.14 -4.31 -7.19
C ALA A 101 -10.67 -5.74 -6.89
N LEU A 102 -10.77 -6.19 -5.62
CA LEU A 102 -10.46 -7.56 -5.21
C LEU A 102 -11.30 -8.59 -5.97
N LYS A 103 -12.61 -8.34 -6.10
CA LYS A 103 -13.53 -9.19 -6.89
C LYS A 103 -13.10 -9.26 -8.34
N LYS A 104 -12.88 -8.11 -8.97
CA LYS A 104 -12.52 -7.99 -10.39
C LYS A 104 -11.20 -8.66 -10.70
N CYS A 105 -10.27 -8.64 -9.77
CA CYS A 105 -8.95 -9.26 -9.89
C CYS A 105 -8.92 -10.74 -9.49
N GLY A 106 -10.08 -11.38 -9.25
CA GLY A 106 -10.15 -12.82 -9.01
C GLY A 106 -9.85 -13.26 -7.57
N GLY A 107 -9.79 -12.33 -6.61
CA GLY A 107 -9.41 -12.64 -5.23
C GLY A 107 -10.35 -13.63 -4.52
N TYR A 108 -11.62 -13.71 -4.93
CA TYR A 108 -12.59 -14.65 -4.36
C TYR A 108 -12.54 -16.05 -4.97
N GLN A 109 -11.72 -16.24 -6.00
CA GLN A 109 -11.57 -17.49 -6.75
C GLN A 109 -10.19 -18.14 -6.54
N LEU A 110 -9.30 -17.46 -5.81
CA LEU A 110 -7.96 -17.94 -5.45
C LEU A 110 -7.95 -18.84 -4.21
#